data_AF-A0A537A8P8-F1
#
_entry.id   AF-A0A537A8P8-F1
#
_cell.length_a   1.000
_cell.length_b   1.000
_cell.length_c   1.000
_cell.angle_alpha   90.00
_cell.angle_beta   90.00
_cell.angle_gamma   90.00
#
_symmetry.space_group_name_H-M   'P 1'
#
loop_
_entity.id
_entity.type
_entity.pdbx_description
1 polymer ?
#
loop_
_entity_poly.entity_id
_entity_poly.type
_entity_poly.pdbx_seq_one_letter_code
_entity_poly.pdbx_strand_id
1 'polypeptide(L)'
;MVMNENISRLMDGEVDANEVDAVCTALKRQDAMAIWTCYHVIGDAMRGTGAPRAGFAESFAERFAAEPTVLAPSRQHSSRIATWSWAIAATLAAVTVVGWTASSLLGDTPAAVAKAGEATAVNAARVRASTIPADYLMAHQEYSPAAAIQGVGPYLRAVATQGDRP
;
A
#
# COMPACT_ATOMS: atom_id res chain seq x y z
N MET A 1 -13.22 -6.62 -38.61
CA MET A 1 -13.96 -5.63 -37.79
C MET A 1 -13.22 -5.27 -36.52
N VAL A 2 -12.85 -6.24 -35.67
CA VAL A 2 -12.12 -6.00 -34.39
C VAL A 2 -10.88 -5.09 -34.52
N MET A 3 -10.11 -5.21 -35.61
CA MET A 3 -8.93 -4.36 -35.80
C MET A 3 -9.24 -2.86 -35.93
N ASN A 4 -10.30 -2.51 -36.66
CA ASN A 4 -10.66 -1.11 -36.90
C ASN A 4 -11.17 -0.46 -35.60
N GLU A 5 -11.92 -1.23 -34.81
CA GLU A 5 -12.39 -0.82 -33.50
C GLU A 5 -11.22 -0.57 -32.54
N ASN A 6 -10.24 -1.48 -32.47
CA ASN A 6 -9.05 -1.30 -31.65
C ASN A 6 -8.23 -0.08 -32.07
N ILE A 7 -8.13 0.20 -33.38
CA ILE A 7 -7.48 1.40 -33.91
C ILE A 7 -8.25 2.66 -33.49
N SER A 8 -9.58 2.66 -33.54
CA SER A 8 -10.41 3.78 -33.08
C SER A 8 -10.23 4.01 -31.58
N ARG A 9 -10.36 2.95 -30.77
CA ARG A 9 -10.14 3.02 -29.31
C ARG A 9 -8.75 3.59 -29.01
N LEU A 10 -7.72 3.20 -29.76
CA LEU A 10 -6.36 3.71 -29.54
C LEU A 10 -6.27 5.21 -29.85
N MET A 11 -6.89 5.66 -30.93
CA MET A 11 -6.93 7.08 -31.30
C MET A 11 -7.63 7.94 -30.25
N ASP A 12 -8.72 7.42 -29.66
CA ASP A 12 -9.50 8.13 -28.64
C ASP A 12 -8.89 8.01 -27.23
N GLY A 13 -7.86 7.18 -27.05
CA GLY A 13 -7.23 6.94 -25.74
C GLY A 13 -7.98 5.94 -24.85
N GLU A 14 -8.90 5.17 -25.42
CA GLU A 14 -9.83 4.26 -24.74
C GLU A 14 -9.32 2.79 -24.73
N VAL A 15 -8.02 2.57 -24.96
CA VAL A 15 -7.38 1.24 -24.88
C VAL A 15 -6.83 1.01 -23.49
N ASP A 16 -7.21 -0.12 -22.89
CA ASP A 16 -6.73 -0.53 -21.57
C ASP A 16 -5.22 -0.81 -21.58
N ALA A 17 -4.54 -0.51 -20.48
CA ALA A 17 -3.09 -0.68 -20.36
C ALA A 17 -2.59 -2.10 -20.70
N ASN A 18 -3.42 -3.12 -20.46
CA ASN A 18 -3.12 -4.52 -20.76
C ASN A 18 -3.25 -4.87 -22.25
N GLU A 19 -3.98 -4.06 -23.02
CA GLU A 19 -4.28 -4.29 -24.43
C GLU A 19 -3.39 -3.44 -25.36
N VAL A 20 -2.81 -2.33 -24.85
CA VAL A 20 -1.98 -1.40 -25.65
C VAL A 20 -0.88 -2.12 -26.43
N ASP A 21 -0.14 -3.03 -25.81
CA ASP A 21 0.99 -3.70 -26.47
C ASP A 21 0.52 -4.60 -27.65
N ALA A 22 -0.63 -5.25 -27.51
CA ALA A 22 -1.22 -6.06 -28.56
C ALA A 22 -1.70 -5.18 -29.73
N VAL A 23 -2.35 -4.05 -29.45
CA VAL A 23 -2.78 -3.09 -30.48
C VAL A 23 -1.57 -2.46 -31.18
N CYS A 24 -0.55 -2.05 -30.45
CA CYS A 24 0.71 -1.53 -30.99
C CYS A 24 1.44 -2.56 -31.87
N THR A 25 1.42 -3.83 -31.48
CA THR A 25 1.99 -4.91 -32.29
C THR A 25 1.21 -5.10 -33.59
N ALA A 26 -0.12 -5.03 -33.55
CA ALA A 26 -0.96 -5.14 -34.73
C ALA A 26 -0.78 -3.96 -35.71
N LEU A 27 -0.56 -2.74 -35.18
CA LEU A 27 -0.31 -1.53 -35.96
C LEU A 27 0.95 -1.61 -36.83
N LYS A 28 1.87 -2.55 -36.56
CA LYS A 28 3.05 -2.78 -37.42
C LYS A 28 2.67 -3.30 -38.81
N ARG A 29 1.45 -3.80 -39.02
CA ARG A 29 0.98 -4.30 -40.31
C ARG A 29 0.55 -3.13 -41.22
N GLN A 30 0.88 -3.23 -42.51
CA GLN A 30 0.66 -2.11 -43.46
C GLN A 30 -0.81 -1.71 -43.63
N ASP A 31 -1.73 -2.67 -43.64
CA ASP A 31 -3.18 -2.44 -43.68
C ASP A 31 -3.68 -1.69 -42.43
N ALA A 32 -3.19 -2.06 -41.25
CA ALA A 32 -3.52 -1.38 -39.99
C ALA A 32 -2.98 0.06 -39.98
N MET A 33 -1.74 0.28 -40.45
CA MET A 33 -1.19 1.62 -40.63
C MET A 33 -1.97 2.46 -41.63
N ALA A 34 -2.45 1.86 -42.72
CA ALA A 34 -3.27 2.58 -43.70
C ALA A 34 -4.59 3.05 -43.08
N ILE A 35 -5.24 2.23 -42.24
CA ILE A 35 -6.46 2.60 -41.52
C ILE A 35 -6.18 3.70 -40.49
N TRP A 36 -5.13 3.56 -39.69
CA TRP A 36 -4.67 4.57 -38.73
C TRP A 36 -4.46 5.93 -39.42
N THR A 37 -3.74 5.93 -40.55
CA THR A 37 -3.48 7.13 -41.34
C THR A 37 -4.78 7.74 -41.88
N CYS A 38 -5.68 6.91 -42.41
CA CYS A 38 -6.97 7.35 -42.95
C CYS A 38 -7.79 8.10 -41.89
N TYR A 39 -7.87 7.55 -40.67
CA TYR A 39 -8.66 8.17 -39.59
C TYR A 39 -8.05 9.51 -39.14
N HIS A 40 -6.71 9.61 -39.02
CA HIS A 40 -6.06 10.88 -38.74
C HIS A 40 -6.30 11.93 -39.85
N VAL A 41 -6.21 11.55 -41.13
CA VAL A 41 -6.49 12.46 -42.25
C VAL A 41 -7.93 12.96 -42.25
N ILE A 42 -8.90 12.09 -41.94
CA ILE A 42 -10.31 12.50 -41.76
C ILE A 42 -10.42 13.52 -40.62
N GLY A 43 -9.83 13.21 -39.47
CA GLY A 43 -9.86 14.10 -38.31
C GLY A 43 -9.21 15.46 -38.58
N ASP A 44 -8.11 15.47 -39.32
CA ASP A 44 -7.40 16.69 -39.70
C ASP A 44 -8.20 17.53 -40.69
N ALA A 45 -8.84 16.90 -41.68
CA ALA A 45 -9.75 17.57 -42.59
C ALA A 45 -10.94 18.22 -41.84
N MET A 46 -11.52 17.52 -40.85
CA MET A 46 -12.60 18.04 -40.01
C MET A 46 -12.17 19.24 -39.15
N ARG A 47 -10.91 19.27 -38.69
CA ARG A 47 -10.34 20.39 -37.91
C ARG A 47 -9.86 21.56 -38.78
N GLY A 48 -9.88 21.43 -40.10
CA GLY A 48 -9.32 22.42 -41.02
C GLY A 48 -7.80 22.50 -40.96
N THR A 49 -7.13 21.50 -40.37
CA THR A 49 -5.68 21.36 -40.45
C THR A 49 -5.34 20.82 -41.84
N GLY A 50 -4.48 21.55 -42.57
CA GLY A 50 -4.11 21.18 -43.93
C GLY A 50 -3.49 19.79 -44.01
N ALA A 51 -3.59 19.16 -45.19
CA ALA A 51 -3.00 17.84 -45.41
C ALA A 51 -1.47 17.87 -45.20
N PRO A 52 -0.88 16.81 -44.61
CA PRO A 52 0.56 16.72 -44.49
C PRO A 52 1.22 16.75 -45.87
N ARG A 53 2.43 17.31 -45.93
CA ARG A 53 3.23 17.33 -47.17
C ARG A 53 3.45 15.89 -47.65
N ALA A 54 3.27 15.65 -48.95
CA ALA A 54 3.58 14.37 -49.57
C ALA A 54 5.05 13.96 -49.27
N GLY A 55 5.24 12.70 -48.87
CA GLY A 55 6.55 12.15 -48.51
C GLY A 55 7.07 12.56 -47.12
N PHE A 56 6.32 13.34 -46.33
CA PHE A 56 6.76 13.75 -44.99
C PHE A 56 7.08 12.56 -44.09
N ALA A 57 6.18 11.57 -44.01
CA ALA A 57 6.35 10.41 -43.14
C ALA A 57 7.59 9.58 -43.51
N GLU A 58 7.87 9.42 -44.81
CA GLU A 58 9.05 8.71 -45.31
C GLU A 58 10.34 9.47 -44.98
N SER A 59 10.41 10.76 -45.31
CA SER A 59 11.55 11.62 -44.95
C SER A 59 11.78 11.72 -43.44
N PHE A 60 10.71 11.71 -42.65
CA PHE A 60 10.79 11.69 -41.19
C PHE A 60 11.36 10.36 -40.70
N ALA A 61 10.83 9.23 -41.18
CA ALA A 61 11.29 7.90 -40.80
C ALA A 61 12.77 7.68 -41.14
N GLU A 62 13.22 8.12 -42.32
CA GLU A 62 14.63 8.07 -42.73
C GLU A 62 15.54 8.86 -41.78
N ARG A 63 15.16 10.11 -41.45
CA ARG A 63 15.94 10.95 -40.55
C ARG A 63 15.93 10.41 -39.13
N PHE A 64 14.78 9.93 -38.65
CA PHE A 64 14.63 9.35 -37.32
C PHE A 64 15.47 8.08 -37.16
N ALA A 65 15.53 7.23 -38.19
CA ALA A 65 16.39 6.04 -38.18
C ALA A 65 17.90 6.38 -38.14
N ALA A 66 18.29 7.57 -38.59
CA ALA A 66 19.66 8.06 -38.53
C ALA A 66 20.01 8.73 -37.18
N GLU A 67 19.04 8.96 -36.31
CA GLU A 67 19.29 9.56 -34.99
C GLU A 67 19.94 8.54 -34.03
N PRO A 68 20.92 8.94 -33.22
CA PRO A 68 21.51 8.07 -32.22
C PRO A 68 20.50 7.79 -31.10
N THR A 69 20.23 6.52 -30.81
CA THR A 69 19.34 6.11 -29.71
C THR A 69 19.88 6.63 -28.36
N VAL A 70 19.27 7.68 -27.83
CA VAL A 70 19.58 8.18 -26.48
C VAL A 70 18.95 7.24 -25.46
N LEU A 71 19.78 6.38 -24.86
CA LEU A 71 19.36 5.54 -23.74
C LEU A 71 19.13 6.43 -22.52
N ALA A 72 17.87 6.71 -22.20
CA ALA A 72 17.53 7.29 -20.91
C ALA A 72 17.93 6.30 -19.78
N PRO A 73 18.48 6.76 -18.65
CA PRO A 73 18.84 5.89 -17.55
C PRO A 73 17.61 5.09 -17.10
N SER A 74 17.73 3.75 -17.13
CA SER A 74 16.64 2.89 -16.72
C SER A 74 16.37 3.09 -15.23
N ARG A 75 15.10 3.31 -14.86
CA ARG A 75 14.70 3.26 -13.46
C ARG A 75 14.90 1.83 -12.99
N GLN A 76 15.96 1.58 -12.23
CA GLN A 76 16.15 0.32 -11.53
C GLN A 76 14.93 0.13 -10.62
N HIS A 77 14.05 -0.82 -10.97
CA HIS A 77 13.05 -1.29 -10.03
C HIS A 77 13.82 -1.93 -8.87
N SER A 78 13.86 -1.26 -7.71
CA SER A 78 14.43 -1.81 -6.50
C SER A 78 13.72 -3.14 -6.22
N SER A 79 14.42 -4.25 -6.48
CA SER A 79 13.84 -5.57 -6.32
C SER A 79 13.44 -5.76 -4.86
N ARG A 80 12.21 -6.25 -4.63
CA ARG A 80 11.70 -6.61 -3.28
C ARG A 80 12.48 -7.76 -2.62
N ILE A 81 13.54 -8.27 -3.25
CA ILE A 81 14.34 -9.40 -2.77
C ILE A 81 14.95 -9.11 -1.38
N ALA A 82 15.23 -7.84 -1.06
CA ALA A 82 15.74 -7.44 0.24
C ALA A 82 14.78 -7.69 1.42
N THR A 83 13.47 -7.84 1.19
CA THR A 83 12.51 -8.09 2.29
C THR A 83 12.36 -9.58 2.62
N TRP A 84 12.57 -10.48 1.66
CA TRP A 84 12.49 -11.92 1.90
C TRP A 84 13.68 -12.47 2.70
N SER A 85 14.87 -11.88 2.53
CA SER A 85 16.05 -12.26 3.33
C SER A 85 15.84 -12.01 4.83
N TRP A 86 15.18 -10.91 5.19
CA TRP A 86 14.82 -10.61 6.58
C TRP A 86 13.80 -11.59 7.16
N ALA A 87 12.82 -12.04 6.37
CA ALA A 87 11.81 -13.01 6.82
C ALA A 87 12.42 -14.37 7.15
N ILE A 88 13.37 -14.84 6.32
CA ILE A 88 14.08 -16.10 6.57
C ILE A 88 14.95 -15.97 7.83
N ALA A 89 15.72 -14.87 7.95
CA ALA A 89 16.56 -14.63 9.12
C ALA A 89 15.75 -14.56 10.43
N ALA A 90 14.60 -13.87 10.41
CA ALA A 90 13.70 -13.77 11.55
C ALA A 90 13.13 -15.14 11.97
N THR A 91 12.81 -16.01 11.00
CA THR A 91 12.28 -17.35 11.27
C THR A 91 13.34 -18.23 11.95
N LEU A 92 14.58 -18.21 11.46
CA LEU A 92 15.68 -18.93 12.08
C LEU A 92 15.97 -18.42 13.50
N ALA A 93 15.94 -17.11 13.73
CA ALA A 93 16.12 -16.52 15.07
C ALA A 93 14.99 -16.90 16.04
N ALA A 94 13.73 -16.94 15.58
CA ALA A 94 12.61 -17.35 16.42
C ALA A 94 12.73 -18.84 16.83
N VAL A 95 13.07 -19.72 15.89
CA VAL A 95 13.22 -21.16 16.15
C VAL A 95 14.37 -21.43 17.13
N THR A 96 15.49 -20.71 17.03
CA THR A 96 16.62 -20.88 17.96
C THR A 96 16.28 -20.41 19.38
N VAL A 97 15.59 -19.28 19.52
CA VAL A 97 15.12 -18.79 20.83
C VAL A 97 14.14 -19.80 21.46
N VAL A 98 13.15 -20.28 20.71
CA VAL A 98 12.19 -21.27 21.22
C VAL A 98 12.91 -22.56 21.62
N GLY A 99 13.82 -23.07 20.79
CA GLY A 99 14.62 -24.26 21.11
C GLY A 99 15.45 -24.10 22.38
N TRP A 100 16.08 -22.95 22.60
CA TRP A 100 16.86 -22.65 23.80
C TRP A 100 15.98 -22.53 25.06
N THR A 101 14.80 -21.90 24.95
CA THR A 101 13.86 -21.82 26.07
C THR A 101 13.31 -23.20 26.45
N ALA A 102 13.01 -24.05 25.47
CA ALA A 102 12.57 -25.41 25.73
C ALA A 102 13.67 -26.27 26.37
N SER A 103 14.93 -26.14 25.91
CA SER A 103 16.06 -26.89 26.49
C SER A 103 16.41 -26.44 27.91
N SER A 104 16.33 -25.14 28.21
CA SER A 104 16.55 -24.63 29.56
C SER A 104 15.44 -25.02 30.55
N LEU A 105 14.21 -25.22 30.09
CA LEU A 105 13.10 -25.72 30.92
C LEU A 105 13.18 -27.23 31.18
N LEU A 106 13.74 -27.99 30.24
CA LEU A 106 13.92 -29.45 30.38
C LEU A 106 15.23 -29.83 31.08
N GLY A 107 16.19 -28.90 31.18
CA GLY A 107 17.59 -29.18 31.46
C GLY A 107 18.04 -29.21 32.91
N ASP A 108 17.30 -28.70 33.91
CA ASP A 108 17.74 -28.85 35.31
C ASP A 108 16.67 -28.61 36.39
N THR A 109 16.44 -29.66 37.20
CA THR A 109 16.29 -29.73 38.68
C THR A 109 15.36 -28.73 39.46
N PRO A 110 14.86 -29.10 40.67
CA PRO A 110 13.75 -28.45 41.41
C PRO A 110 13.86 -26.94 41.74
N ALA A 111 14.96 -26.27 41.38
CA ALA A 111 15.11 -24.82 41.50
C ALA A 111 14.20 -24.01 40.55
N ALA A 112 13.81 -24.56 39.40
CA ALA A 112 12.89 -23.88 38.48
C ALA A 112 11.47 -23.72 39.06
N VAL A 113 11.02 -24.68 39.88
CA VAL A 113 9.73 -24.63 40.58
C VAL A 113 9.77 -23.61 41.74
N ALA A 114 10.91 -23.49 42.44
CA ALA A 114 11.09 -22.48 43.48
C ALA A 114 11.11 -21.05 42.92
N LYS A 115 11.77 -20.82 41.76
CA LYS A 115 11.79 -19.50 41.10
C LYS A 115 10.44 -19.10 40.50
N ALA A 116 9.63 -20.05 40.06
CA ALA A 116 8.26 -19.79 39.59
C ALA A 116 7.33 -19.34 40.74
N GLY A 117 7.53 -19.86 41.96
CA GLY A 117 6.83 -19.40 43.17
C GLY A 117 7.24 -17.99 43.61
N GLU A 118 8.51 -17.64 43.43
CA GLU A 118 9.01 -16.29 43.76
C GLU A 118 8.54 -15.25 42.72
N ALA A 119 8.52 -15.60 41.42
CA ALA A 119 8.04 -14.71 40.36
C ALA A 119 6.52 -14.45 40.39
N THR A 120 5.73 -15.37 40.96
CA THR A 120 4.28 -15.16 41.20
C THR A 120 4.03 -14.27 42.42
N ALA A 121 4.85 -14.35 43.47
CA ALA A 121 4.77 -13.45 44.63
C ALA A 121 5.14 -11.99 44.29
N VAL A 122 6.13 -11.79 43.41
CA VAL A 122 6.54 -10.45 42.95
C VAL A 122 5.48 -9.79 42.03
N ASN A 123 4.68 -10.58 41.31
CA ASN A 123 3.57 -10.05 40.50
C ASN A 123 2.36 -9.61 41.35
N ALA A 124 2.06 -10.29 42.45
CA ALA A 124 0.97 -9.89 43.34
C ALA A 124 1.27 -8.56 44.08
N ALA A 125 2.53 -8.30 44.43
CA ALA A 125 2.95 -7.05 45.07
C ALA A 125 3.05 -5.85 44.09
N ARG A 126 3.02 -6.08 42.78
CA ARG A 126 3.19 -5.04 41.76
C ARG A 126 1.88 -4.56 41.12
N VAL A 127 0.74 -5.14 41.45
CA VAL A 127 -0.57 -4.56 41.12
C VAL A 127 -0.85 -3.41 42.10
N ARG A 128 -0.12 -2.31 41.94
CA ARG A 128 -0.61 -1.01 42.43
C ARG A 128 -1.89 -0.73 41.67
N ALA A 129 -3.02 -0.72 42.37
CA ALA A 129 -4.22 -0.09 41.85
C ALA A 129 -3.85 1.34 41.43
N SER A 130 -3.96 1.62 40.13
CA SER A 130 -3.78 2.97 39.59
C SER A 130 -4.72 3.89 40.34
N THR A 131 -4.17 4.73 41.23
CA THR A 131 -4.95 5.73 41.95
C THR A 131 -5.05 6.92 41.01
N ILE A 132 -6.07 6.92 40.15
CA ILE A 132 -6.32 8.05 39.25
C ILE A 132 -6.88 9.20 40.11
N PRO A 133 -6.26 10.39 40.11
CA PRO A 133 -6.78 11.53 40.86
C PRO A 133 -8.21 11.89 40.43
N ALA A 134 -9.07 12.21 41.40
CA ALA A 134 -10.48 12.56 41.13
C ALA A 134 -10.59 13.75 40.16
N ASP A 135 -9.70 14.73 40.28
CA ASP A 135 -9.64 15.92 39.41
C ASP A 135 -9.35 15.55 37.95
N TYR A 136 -8.53 14.53 37.71
CA TYR A 136 -8.23 14.03 36.36
C TYR A 136 -9.47 13.38 35.72
N LEU A 137 -10.26 12.65 36.52
CA LEU A 137 -11.51 12.04 36.05
C LEU A 137 -12.59 13.10 35.77
N MET A 138 -12.68 14.15 36.59
CA MET A 138 -13.60 15.28 36.35
C MET A 138 -13.27 16.03 35.05
N ALA A 139 -11.99 16.35 34.84
CA ALA A 139 -11.56 17.01 33.60
C ALA A 139 -11.85 16.16 32.35
N HIS A 140 -11.73 14.83 32.45
CA HIS A 140 -12.08 13.93 31.35
C HIS A 140 -13.59 13.75 31.14
N GLN A 141 -14.41 13.94 32.19
CA GLN A 141 -15.87 13.90 32.07
C GLN A 141 -16.44 15.16 31.42
N GLU A 142 -15.87 16.34 31.67
CA GLU A 142 -16.33 17.60 31.06
C GLU A 142 -16.12 17.64 29.54
N TYR A 143 -15.16 16.89 29.00
CA TYR A 143 -14.81 16.87 27.58
C TYR A 143 -15.27 15.62 26.81
N SER A 144 -16.03 14.72 27.44
CA SER A 144 -16.61 13.55 26.75
C SER A 144 -18.07 13.82 26.36
N PRO A 145 -18.40 13.94 25.05
CA PRO A 145 -19.78 14.06 24.60
C PRO A 145 -20.47 12.70 24.67
N ALA A 146 -20.75 12.21 25.87
CA ALA A 146 -21.59 11.03 26.10
C ALA A 146 -23.07 11.44 26.14
N ALA A 147 -23.55 11.99 25.03
CA ALA A 147 -24.98 12.11 24.76
C ALA A 147 -25.21 11.72 23.29
N ALA A 148 -25.29 10.41 23.03
CA ALA A 148 -26.18 9.80 22.03
C ALA A 148 -25.78 8.34 21.73
N ILE A 149 -25.83 7.44 22.71
CA ILE A 149 -26.17 6.03 22.40
C ILE A 149 -27.18 5.59 23.45
N GLN A 150 -28.45 5.53 23.04
CA GLN A 150 -29.51 4.86 23.79
C GLN A 150 -29.20 3.37 23.86
N GLY A 151 -29.17 2.82 25.07
CA GLY A 151 -29.13 1.39 25.31
C GLY A 151 -27.98 1.03 26.25
N VAL A 152 -28.34 0.44 27.39
CA VAL A 152 -27.51 0.13 28.57
C VAL A 152 -27.40 1.32 29.53
N GLY A 153 -28.23 1.27 30.58
CA GLY A 153 -28.24 2.25 31.66
C GLY A 153 -26.86 2.31 32.37
N PRO A 154 -26.29 3.50 32.57
CA PRO A 154 -25.01 3.63 33.23
C PRO A 154 -25.19 3.50 34.76
N TYR A 155 -24.54 2.50 35.35
CA TYR A 155 -24.24 2.50 36.78
C TYR A 155 -23.11 3.49 37.05
N LEU A 156 -23.40 4.79 37.01
CA LEU A 156 -22.49 5.80 37.52
C LEU A 156 -22.96 6.21 38.92
N ARG A 157 -22.24 5.71 39.93
CA ARG A 157 -22.26 6.31 41.26
C ARG A 157 -21.64 7.70 41.12
N ALA A 158 -22.45 8.74 41.32
CA ALA A 158 -21.97 10.10 41.41
C ALA A 158 -20.96 10.21 42.56
N VAL A 159 -19.74 10.69 42.26
CA VAL A 159 -18.76 11.06 43.28
C VAL A 159 -19.03 12.51 43.64
N ALA A 160 -19.69 12.73 44.78
CA ALA A 160 -19.81 14.04 45.39
C ALA A 160 -18.56 14.29 46.25
N THR A 161 -17.89 15.42 46.05
CA THR A 161 -16.87 15.90 46.99
C THR A 161 -17.58 16.47 48.22
N GLN A 162 -17.36 15.86 49.38
CA GLN A 162 -17.74 16.46 50.66
C GLN A 162 -16.84 17.69 50.85
N GLY A 163 -17.39 18.87 50.62
CA GLY A 163 -16.68 20.13 50.81
C GLY A 163 -16.38 20.34 52.29
N ASP A 164 -15.10 20.34 52.64
CA ASP A 164 -14.63 20.92 53.90
C ASP A 164 -14.60 22.44 53.69
N ARG A 165 -15.49 23.14 54.37
CA ARG A 165 -15.48 24.61 54.50
C ARG A 165 -14.81 24.94 55.85
N PRO A 166 -14.08 26.06 55.91
CA PRO A 166 -13.11 26.35 56.98
C PRO A 166 -13.71 26.43 58.38
#